data_AF-A0A6B3ECI5-F1
#
_entry.id   AF-A0A6B3ECI5-F1
#
_cell.length_a   1.000
_cell.length_b   1.000
_cell.length_c   1.000
_cell.angle_alpha   90.00
_cell.angle_beta   90.00
_cell.angle_gamma   90.00
#
_symmetry.space_group_name_H-M   'P 1'
#
loop_
_entity.id
_entity.type
_entity.pdbx_description
1 polymer ?
#
loop_
_entity_poly.entity_id
_entity_poly.type
_entity_poly.pdbx_seq_one_letter_code
_entity_poly.pdbx_strand_id
1 'polypeptide(L)'
;RALVDTYTGTADFSRAEYGRVIDADERRRRHLLQSLLQAAGLDRAAYRARFGTDPAEDYPDELSAFASKGWLDEGEPDMLRLTPDGLAHSDAVGPRLFSPAVRAAMAAYEGR
;
A
#
# COMPACT_ATOMS: atom_id res chain seq x y z
N ARG A 1 24.41 -7.33 -13.01
CA ARG A 1 25.23 -6.26 -13.65
C ARG A 1 24.46 -5.57 -14.77
N ALA A 2 23.77 -6.32 -15.65
CA ALA A 2 22.98 -5.77 -16.77
C ALA A 2 22.04 -4.59 -16.45
N LEU A 3 21.24 -4.63 -15.38
CA LEU A 3 20.25 -3.57 -15.09
C LEU A 3 20.86 -2.18 -14.87
N VAL A 4 21.98 -2.09 -14.13
CA VAL A 4 22.67 -0.82 -13.87
C VAL A 4 23.39 -0.35 -15.14
N ASP A 5 23.99 -1.28 -15.89
CA ASP A 5 24.70 -0.97 -17.14
C ASP A 5 23.72 -0.46 -18.23
N THR A 6 22.53 -1.08 -18.35
CA THR A 6 21.44 -0.61 -19.22
C THR A 6 20.95 0.78 -18.78
N TYR A 7 20.80 1.00 -17.48
CA TYR A 7 20.37 2.30 -16.95
C TYR A 7 21.40 3.40 -17.24
N THR A 8 22.69 3.17 -17.01
CA THR A 8 23.74 4.17 -17.25
C THR A 8 23.97 4.44 -18.73
N GLY A 9 23.63 3.49 -19.62
CA GLY A 9 23.65 3.69 -21.07
C GLY A 9 22.39 4.34 -21.66
N THR A 10 21.32 4.51 -20.86
CA THR A 10 20.07 5.12 -21.33
C THR A 10 20.24 6.64 -21.45
N ALA A 11 19.95 7.20 -22.63
CA ALA A 11 20.07 8.64 -22.90
C ALA A 11 18.72 9.38 -22.88
N ASP A 12 17.59 8.66 -23.03
CA ASP A 12 16.24 9.22 -23.05
C ASP A 12 15.43 8.73 -21.85
N PHE A 13 15.05 9.67 -20.99
CA PHE A 13 14.22 9.45 -19.80
C PHE A 13 12.84 10.12 -19.90
N SER A 14 12.43 10.53 -21.11
CA SER A 14 11.14 11.19 -21.32
C SER A 14 9.94 10.25 -21.22
N ARG A 15 10.17 8.93 -21.21
CA ARG A 15 9.14 7.89 -21.14
C ARG A 15 9.43 6.88 -20.03
N ALA A 16 8.37 6.40 -19.40
CA ALA A 16 8.44 5.29 -18.47
C ALA A 16 8.46 3.97 -19.24
N GLU A 17 9.50 3.17 -19.07
CA GLU A 17 9.62 1.83 -19.66
C GLU A 17 8.73 0.80 -18.93
N TYR A 18 8.47 1.02 -17.63
CA TYR A 18 7.66 0.15 -16.80
C TYR A 18 6.62 0.96 -16.02
N GLY A 19 5.40 0.44 -15.97
CA GLY A 19 4.31 1.05 -15.22
C GLY A 19 3.11 0.13 -15.11
N ARG A 20 2.21 0.48 -14.21
CA ARG A 20 0.91 -0.18 -14.03
C ARG A 20 -0.17 0.88 -14.01
N VAL A 21 -1.29 0.60 -14.69
CA VAL A 21 -2.48 1.43 -14.59
C VAL A 21 -3.06 1.27 -13.19
N ILE A 22 -3.25 2.40 -12.49
CA ILE A 22 -3.88 2.42 -11.17
C ILE A 22 -5.39 2.59 -11.36
N ASP A 23 -6.10 1.47 -11.30
CA ASP A 23 -7.56 1.45 -11.32
C ASP A 23 -8.18 1.93 -10.00
N ALA A 24 -9.51 1.86 -9.88
CA ALA A 24 -10.21 2.33 -8.70
C ALA A 24 -9.86 1.55 -7.42
N ASP A 25 -9.63 0.23 -7.50
CA ASP A 25 -9.24 -0.56 -6.33
C ASP A 25 -7.81 -0.22 -5.92
N GLU A 26 -6.88 -0.18 -6.87
CA GLU A 26 -5.49 0.17 -6.60
C GLU A 26 -5.37 1.59 -6.04
N ARG A 27 -6.23 2.53 -6.47
CA ARG A 27 -6.29 3.89 -5.91
C ARG A 27 -6.67 3.89 -4.43
N ARG A 28 -7.68 3.11 -4.03
CA ARG A 28 -8.12 2.97 -2.63
C ARG A 28 -7.04 2.30 -1.78
N ARG A 29 -6.56 1.15 -2.24
CA ARG A 29 -5.53 0.33 -1.58
C ARG A 29 -4.22 1.10 -1.39
N ARG A 30 -3.77 1.84 -2.40
CA ARG A 30 -2.61 2.73 -2.31
C ARG A 30 -2.83 3.85 -1.29
N HIS A 31 -4.02 4.44 -1.23
CA HIS A 31 -4.31 5.49 -0.27
C HIS A 31 -4.32 4.95 1.17
N LEU A 32 -4.94 3.80 1.41
CA LEU A 32 -4.87 3.12 2.71
C LEU A 32 -3.43 2.83 3.11
N LEU A 33 -2.68 2.17 2.23
CA LEU A 33 -1.27 1.83 2.47
C LEU A 33 -0.43 3.06 2.83
N GLN A 34 -0.53 4.13 2.03
CA GLN A 34 0.25 5.34 2.28
C GLN A 34 -0.12 6.04 3.58
N SER A 35 -1.40 5.99 3.96
CA SER A 35 -1.86 6.61 5.19
C SER A 35 -1.44 5.81 6.42
N LEU A 36 -1.49 4.47 6.38
CA LEU A 36 -1.05 3.62 7.50
C LEU A 36 0.45 3.70 7.74
N LEU A 37 1.26 3.87 6.69
CA LEU A 37 2.71 4.04 6.81
C LEU A 37 3.13 5.44 7.28
N GLN A 38 2.18 6.35 7.44
CA GLN A 38 2.40 7.62 8.14
C GLN A 38 1.98 7.47 9.60
N ALA A 39 2.77 8.04 10.51
CA ALA A 39 2.47 7.97 11.94
C ALA A 39 1.11 8.60 12.31
N ALA A 40 0.56 9.50 11.50
CA ALA A 40 -0.76 10.07 11.70
C ALA A 40 -1.91 9.08 11.41
N GLY A 41 -1.68 8.07 10.57
CA GLY A 41 -2.71 7.13 10.13
C GLY A 41 -3.68 7.71 9.09
N LEU A 42 -4.83 7.07 8.97
CA LEU A 42 -5.90 7.38 8.04
C LEU A 42 -7.10 7.98 8.79
N ASP A 43 -7.53 9.16 8.38
CA ASP A 43 -8.84 9.72 8.75
C ASP A 43 -9.94 8.98 7.97
N ARG A 44 -10.82 8.28 8.68
CA ARG A 44 -11.87 7.46 8.07
C ARG A 44 -12.98 8.30 7.44
N ALA A 45 -13.27 9.49 7.96
CA ALA A 45 -14.25 10.41 7.37
C ALA A 45 -13.73 10.98 6.05
N ALA A 46 -12.46 11.36 5.98
CA ALA A 46 -11.82 11.80 4.75
C ALA A 46 -11.76 10.67 3.71
N TYR A 47 -11.49 9.43 4.13
CA TYR A 47 -11.54 8.26 3.27
C TYR A 47 -12.95 8.06 2.67
N ARG A 48 -13.99 8.04 3.52
CA ARG A 48 -15.38 7.89 3.09
C ARG A 48 -15.81 9.01 2.14
N ALA A 49 -15.46 10.26 2.43
CA ALA A 49 -15.74 11.39 1.54
C ALA A 49 -15.08 11.23 0.16
N ARG A 50 -13.91 10.60 0.11
CA ARG A 50 -13.14 10.40 -1.14
C ARG A 50 -13.58 9.19 -1.95
N PHE A 51 -13.97 8.09 -1.29
CA PHE A 51 -14.18 6.79 -1.94
C PHE A 51 -15.59 6.22 -1.79
N GLY A 52 -16.42 6.80 -0.92
CA GLY A 52 -17.81 6.39 -0.69
C GLY A 52 -17.99 5.14 0.16
N THR A 53 -16.91 4.54 0.64
CA THR A 53 -16.87 3.29 1.43
C THR A 53 -15.99 3.46 2.67
N ASP A 54 -16.11 2.56 3.66
CA ASP A 54 -15.20 2.53 4.80
C ASP A 54 -14.01 1.58 4.55
N PRO A 55 -12.77 1.92 4.99
CA PRO A 55 -11.62 1.03 4.81
C PRO A 55 -11.78 -0.35 5.47
N ALA A 56 -12.57 -0.45 6.55
CA ALA A 56 -12.88 -1.72 7.21
C ALA A 56 -13.84 -2.61 6.39
N GLU A 57 -14.63 -2.02 5.51
CA GLU A 57 -15.50 -2.73 4.56
C GLU A 57 -14.72 -3.14 3.31
N ASP A 58 -13.81 -2.27 2.84
CA ASP A 58 -13.00 -2.53 1.64
C ASP A 58 -11.91 -3.59 1.87
N TYR A 59 -11.31 -3.62 3.08
CA TYR A 59 -10.14 -4.47 3.41
C TYR A 59 -10.26 -5.17 4.78
N PRO A 60 -11.35 -5.93 5.03
CA PRO A 60 -11.62 -6.51 6.35
C PRO A 60 -10.57 -7.54 6.77
N ASP A 61 -10.10 -8.38 5.84
CA ASP A 61 -9.16 -9.46 6.14
C ASP A 61 -7.77 -8.92 6.50
N GLU A 62 -7.28 -7.92 5.77
CA GLU A 62 -6.01 -7.28 6.05
C GLU A 62 -6.04 -6.54 7.39
N LEU A 63 -7.09 -5.77 7.66
CA LEU A 63 -7.22 -5.00 8.90
C LEU A 63 -7.45 -5.90 10.12
N SER A 64 -8.25 -6.95 9.99
CA SER A 64 -8.41 -7.95 11.06
C SER A 64 -7.08 -8.63 11.38
N ALA A 65 -6.24 -8.93 10.37
CA ALA A 65 -4.93 -9.53 10.58
C ALA A 65 -3.94 -8.57 11.28
N PHE A 66 -4.09 -7.26 11.08
CA PHE A 66 -3.31 -6.26 11.81
C PHE A 66 -3.81 -6.10 13.25
N ALA A 67 -5.12 -6.02 13.45
CA ALA A 67 -5.74 -5.97 14.78
C ALA A 67 -5.34 -7.18 15.64
N SER A 68 -5.39 -8.40 15.08
CA SER A 68 -5.03 -9.63 15.80
C SER A 68 -3.57 -9.68 16.26
N LYS A 69 -2.71 -8.85 15.67
CA LYS A 69 -1.29 -8.71 16.02
C LYS A 69 -1.03 -7.53 16.97
N GLY A 70 -2.05 -6.77 17.35
CA GLY A 70 -1.90 -5.54 18.13
C GLY A 70 -1.27 -4.40 17.33
N TRP A 71 -1.32 -4.46 15.99
CA TRP A 71 -0.70 -3.47 15.12
C TRP A 71 -1.60 -2.26 14.84
N LEU A 72 -2.89 -2.34 15.15
CA LEU A 72 -3.82 -1.21 15.02
C LEU A 72 -4.05 -0.55 16.38
N ASP A 73 -4.07 0.78 16.37
CA ASP A 73 -4.42 1.60 17.52
C ASP A 73 -5.95 1.63 17.67
N GLU A 74 -6.44 1.24 18.85
CA GLU A 74 -7.88 1.20 19.18
C GLU A 74 -8.35 2.45 19.94
N GLY A 75 -7.46 3.42 20.20
CA GLY A 75 -7.75 4.58 21.04
C GLY A 75 -8.64 5.65 20.39
N GLU A 76 -8.73 5.69 19.06
CA GLU A 76 -9.43 6.75 18.32
C GLU A 76 -10.29 6.15 17.19
N PRO A 77 -11.62 6.02 17.36
CA PRO A 77 -12.51 5.34 16.40
C PRO A 77 -12.55 5.93 14.99
N ASP A 78 -12.26 7.23 14.87
CA ASP A 78 -12.26 7.98 13.61
C ASP A 78 -10.91 7.91 12.87
N MET A 79 -9.86 7.40 13.54
CA MET A 79 -8.51 7.30 13.01
C MET A 79 -8.07 5.84 12.92
N LEU A 80 -7.79 5.37 11.71
CA LEU A 80 -7.16 4.07 11.51
C LEU A 80 -5.64 4.25 11.47
N ARG A 81 -4.95 3.89 12.55
CA ARG A 81 -3.51 4.13 12.73
C ARG A 81 -2.78 2.86 13.17
N LEU A 82 -1.51 2.73 12.77
CA LEU A 82 -0.63 1.70 13.30
C LEU A 82 -0.12 2.08 14.70
N THR A 83 -0.03 1.11 15.60
CA THR A 83 0.71 1.26 16.86
C THR A 83 2.22 1.42 16.59
N PRO A 84 3.04 1.85 17.57
CA PRO A 84 4.49 1.86 17.41
C PRO A 84 5.06 0.49 16.99
N ASP A 85 4.50 -0.60 17.52
CA ASP A 85 4.87 -1.95 17.11
C ASP A 85 4.45 -2.26 15.67
N GLY A 86 3.23 -1.87 15.27
CA GLY A 86 2.78 -1.98 13.89
C GLY A 86 3.68 -1.22 12.89
N LEU A 87 4.16 -0.03 13.25
CA LEU A 87 5.11 0.74 12.45
C LEU A 87 6.48 0.06 12.35
N ALA A 88 6.96 -0.54 13.44
CA ALA A 88 8.20 -1.32 13.44
C ALA A 88 8.15 -2.53 12.49
N HIS A 89 6.94 -3.02 12.17
CA HIS A 89 6.68 -4.11 11.22
C HIS A 89 6.08 -3.61 9.88
N SER A 90 6.35 -2.36 9.51
CA SER A 90 5.82 -1.74 8.27
C SER A 90 6.21 -2.48 6.99
N ASP A 91 7.36 -3.14 6.98
CA ASP A 91 7.83 -4.01 5.91
C ASP A 91 6.98 -5.27 5.73
N ALA A 92 6.24 -5.69 6.75
CA ALA A 92 5.23 -6.75 6.68
C ALA A 92 3.82 -6.20 6.36
N VAL A 93 3.48 -5.00 6.83
CA VAL A 93 2.19 -4.33 6.56
C VAL A 93 2.03 -4.05 5.07
N GLY A 94 3.05 -3.46 4.44
CA GLY A 94 3.00 -3.05 3.04
C GLY A 94 2.66 -4.20 2.08
N PRO A 95 3.45 -5.28 2.07
CA PRO A 95 3.17 -6.45 1.26
C PRO A 95 1.80 -7.06 1.56
N ARG A 96 1.31 -7.05 2.81
CA ARG A 96 -0.02 -7.60 3.12
C ARG A 96 -1.14 -6.86 2.39
N LEU A 97 -0.98 -5.57 2.13
CA LEU A 97 -1.96 -4.75 1.41
C LEU A 97 -1.86 -4.82 -0.11
N PHE A 98 -0.84 -5.42 -0.72
CA PHE A 98 -0.75 -5.52 -2.19
C PHE A 98 -1.89 -6.35 -2.78
N SER A 99 -2.49 -5.87 -3.87
CA SER A 99 -3.55 -6.63 -4.56
C SER A 99 -2.98 -7.93 -5.14
N PRO A 100 -3.81 -8.97 -5.35
CA PRO A 100 -3.38 -10.18 -6.04
C PRO A 100 -2.77 -9.88 -7.42
N ALA A 101 -3.33 -8.90 -8.15
CA ALA A 101 -2.84 -8.50 -9.46
C ALA A 101 -1.46 -7.83 -9.39
N VAL A 102 -1.19 -7.00 -8.38
CA VAL A 102 0.14 -6.43 -8.13
C VAL A 102 1.14 -7.52 -7.78
N ARG A 103 0.78 -8.46 -6.90
CA ARG A 103 1.65 -9.60 -6.55
C ARG A 103 1.99 -10.45 -7.77
N ALA A 104 1.01 -10.73 -8.62
CA ALA A 104 1.21 -11.48 -9.85
C ALA A 104 2.14 -10.71 -10.81
N ALA A 105 1.95 -9.40 -10.97
CA ALA A 105 2.83 -8.58 -11.79
C ALA A 105 4.27 -8.53 -11.26
N MET A 106 4.46 -8.45 -9.94
CA MET A 106 5.78 -8.52 -9.31
C MET A 106 6.44 -9.88 -9.52
N ALA A 107 5.70 -10.98 -9.39
CA ALA A 107 6.22 -12.34 -9.58
C ALA A 107 6.55 -12.65 -11.04
N ALA A 108 5.75 -12.12 -11.98
CA ALA A 108 5.97 -12.27 -13.42
C ALA A 108 7.10 -11.37 -13.96
N TYR A 109 7.64 -10.46 -13.13
CA TYR A 109 8.75 -9.62 -13.54
C TYR A 109 10.04 -10.43 -13.62
N GLU A 110 10.37 -10.88 -14.83
CA GLU A 110 11.70 -11.37 -15.17
C GLU A 110 12.58 -10.16 -15.48
N GLY A 111 13.50 -9.83 -14.56
CA GLY A 111 14.54 -8.83 -14.81
C GLY A 111 15.47 -9.34 -15.91
N ARG A 112 15.21 -8.94 -17.16
CA ARG A 112 16.07 -9.23 -18.30
C ARG A 112 17.35 -8.39 -18.25
#